data_AF-A0A101IFS6-F1
#
_entry.id   AF-A0A101IFS6-F1
#
_cell.length_a   1.000
_cell.length_b   1.000
_cell.length_c   1.000
_cell.angle_alpha   90.00
_cell.angle_beta   90.00
_cell.angle_gamma   90.00
#
_symmetry.space_group_name_H-M   'P 1'
#
loop_
_entity.id
_entity.type
_entity.pdbx_description
1 polymer ?
#
loop_
_entity_poly.entity_id
_entity_poly.type
_entity_poly.pdbx_seq_one_letter_code
_entity_poly.pdbx_strand_id
1 'polypeptide(L)'
;MDEKRPQRDETQTNKERRPFPLKIILWVYLLWIILGWLRFAAALQGQDLIPGLVSPSIHRYLIGAGIMWGLAGLPVVWGLINRAHWTPTLIRITALLYPGVYWFERLFLWQDPNAKQNWPFMLLLTILWLSLVFGMLRLKRVQQYFEKDY
;
A
#
# COMPACT_ATOMS: atom_id res chain seq x y z
N MET A 1 43.99 40.48 13.65
CA MET A 1 43.18 39.47 14.34
C MET A 1 42.25 38.88 13.30
N ASP A 2 42.65 37.79 12.66
CA ASP A 2 41.84 37.12 11.63
C ASP A 2 40.85 36.17 12.32
N GLU A 3 39.57 36.50 12.16
CA GLU A 3 38.43 35.74 12.65
C GLU A 3 38.32 34.45 11.84
N LYS A 4 38.74 33.33 12.44
CA LYS A 4 38.54 31.99 11.88
C LYS A 4 37.03 31.75 11.75
N ARG A 5 36.52 31.82 10.52
CA ARG A 5 35.15 31.40 10.19
C ARG A 5 34.96 29.95 10.66
N PRO A 6 33.85 29.62 11.34
CA PRO A 6 33.59 28.25 11.76
C PRO A 6 33.51 27.36 10.53
N GLN A 7 34.51 26.47 10.42
CA GLN A 7 34.60 25.46 9.39
C GLN A 7 33.37 24.55 9.55
N ARG A 8 32.50 24.56 8.53
CA ARG A 8 31.31 23.72 8.50
C ARG A 8 31.78 22.27 8.56
N ASP A 9 31.38 21.57 9.61
CA ASP A 9 31.79 20.19 9.85
C ASP A 9 31.16 19.28 8.76
N GLU A 10 31.95 18.97 7.73
CA GLU A 10 31.54 18.15 6.57
C GLU A 10 31.28 16.68 6.95
N THR A 11 31.52 16.31 8.21
CA THR A 11 31.31 14.96 8.75
C THR A 11 29.88 14.67 9.17
N GLN A 12 28.95 15.63 9.06
CA GLN A 12 27.52 15.33 9.18
C GLN A 12 27.06 14.58 7.92
N THR A 13 27.37 13.28 7.90
CA THR A 13 26.73 12.29 7.05
C THR A 13 25.23 12.59 7.04
N ASN A 14 24.77 13.06 5.88
CA ASN A 14 23.38 13.39 5.62
C ASN A 14 22.54 12.19 6.04
N LYS A 15 21.99 12.25 7.27
CA LYS A 15 21.18 11.20 7.87
C LYS A 15 20.05 10.95 6.91
N GLU A 16 20.18 9.93 6.08
CA GLU A 16 19.42 9.82 4.83
C GLU A 16 17.94 9.83 5.14
N ARG A 17 17.32 11.00 4.95
CA ARG A 17 15.90 11.16 5.22
C ARG A 17 15.16 10.34 4.19
N ARG A 18 14.19 9.52 4.64
CA ARG A 18 13.34 8.73 3.74
C ARG A 18 12.81 9.66 2.63
N PRO A 19 13.02 9.31 1.35
CA PRO A 19 12.56 10.13 0.25
C PRO A 19 11.04 10.32 0.33
N PHE A 20 10.59 11.55 0.05
CA PHE A 20 9.17 11.92 0.08
C PHE A 20 8.26 10.92 -0.68
N PRO A 21 8.61 10.42 -1.87
CA PRO A 21 7.89 9.34 -2.54
C PRO A 21 7.58 8.11 -1.68
N LEU A 22 8.54 7.63 -0.89
CA LEU A 22 8.35 6.46 -0.02
C LEU A 22 7.46 6.76 1.19
N LYS A 23 7.34 8.03 1.59
CA LYS A 23 6.36 8.43 2.61
C LYS A 23 4.94 8.32 2.06
N ILE A 24 4.72 8.72 0.81
CA ILE A 24 3.40 8.57 0.15
C ILE A 24 3.04 7.09 0.08
N ILE A 25 3.94 6.25 -0.44
CA ILE A 25 3.71 4.81 -0.51
C ILE A 25 3.42 4.23 0.88
N LEU A 26 4.20 4.59 1.91
CA LEU A 26 3.93 4.17 3.29
C LEU A 26 2.49 4.50 3.72
N TRP A 27 2.06 5.75 3.52
CA TRP A 27 0.71 6.17 3.93
C TRP A 27 -0.39 5.41 3.20
N VAL A 28 -0.21 5.11 1.92
CA VAL A 28 -1.17 4.27 1.17
C VAL A 28 -1.25 2.87 1.74
N TYR A 29 -0.11 2.24 2.07
CA TYR A 29 -0.13 0.91 2.70
C TYR A 29 -0.76 0.93 4.09
N LEU A 30 -0.50 1.95 4.90
CA LEU A 30 -1.16 2.11 6.20
C LEU A 30 -2.69 2.23 6.05
N LEU A 31 -3.14 3.03 5.07
CA LEU A 31 -4.56 3.13 4.75
C LEU A 31 -5.15 1.78 4.35
N TRP A 32 -4.47 1.02 3.47
CA TRP A 32 -4.92 -0.30 3.06
C TRP A 32 -5.00 -1.30 4.21
N ILE A 33 -4.02 -1.28 5.13
CA ILE A 33 -4.02 -2.12 6.33
C ILE A 33 -5.25 -1.78 7.19
N ILE A 34 -5.47 -0.49 7.47
CA ILE A 34 -6.62 -0.02 8.26
C ILE A 34 -7.94 -0.45 7.59
N LEU A 35 -8.08 -0.27 6.28
CA LEU A 35 -9.27 -0.68 5.54
C LEU A 35 -9.47 -2.22 5.55
N GLY A 36 -8.39 -3.00 5.46
CA GLY A 36 -8.43 -4.46 5.58
C GLY A 36 -8.96 -4.91 6.94
N TRP A 37 -8.43 -4.32 8.02
CA TRP A 37 -8.90 -4.57 9.38
C TRP A 37 -10.32 -4.09 9.62
N LEU A 38 -10.71 -2.94 9.06
CA LEU A 38 -12.08 -2.44 9.15
C LEU A 38 -13.06 -3.39 8.43
N ARG A 39 -12.68 -3.91 7.25
CA ARG A 39 -13.47 -4.92 6.53
C ARG A 39 -13.61 -6.21 7.34
N PHE A 40 -12.53 -6.66 7.97
CA PHE A 40 -12.57 -7.83 8.86
C PHE A 40 -13.49 -7.60 10.07
N ALA A 41 -13.36 -6.47 10.75
CA ALA A 41 -14.20 -6.12 11.90
C ALA A 41 -15.68 -6.00 11.51
N ALA A 42 -15.99 -5.35 10.38
CA ALA A 42 -17.34 -5.24 9.85
C ALA A 42 -17.92 -6.62 9.49
N ALA A 43 -17.11 -7.51 8.91
CA ALA A 43 -17.54 -8.88 8.61
C ALA A 43 -17.85 -9.66 9.89
N LEU A 44 -17.07 -9.49 10.96
CA LEU A 44 -17.34 -10.13 12.25
C LEU A 44 -18.60 -9.59 12.95
N GLN A 45 -18.83 -8.28 12.90
CA GLN A 45 -19.98 -7.63 13.56
C GLN A 45 -21.29 -7.83 12.80
N GLY A 46 -21.23 -8.00 11.48
CA GLY A 46 -22.41 -8.21 10.63
C GLY A 46 -23.12 -9.56 10.82
N GLN A 47 -22.68 -10.42 11.74
CA GLN A 47 -23.28 -11.74 11.96
C GLN A 47 -24.79 -11.69 12.28
N ASP A 48 -25.29 -10.60 12.87
CA ASP A 48 -26.70 -10.47 13.28
C ASP A 48 -27.62 -9.86 12.20
N LEU A 49 -27.08 -9.12 11.23
CA LEU A 49 -27.84 -8.42 10.16
C LEU A 49 -27.80 -9.14 8.80
N ILE A 50 -26.82 -10.03 8.59
CA ILE A 50 -26.47 -10.62 7.30
C ILE A 50 -27.19 -11.93 6.92
N PRO A 51 -27.81 -12.74 7.80
CA PRO A 51 -28.43 -14.00 7.38
C PRO A 51 -29.50 -13.86 6.29
N GLY A 52 -30.09 -12.67 6.14
CA GLY A 52 -31.09 -12.38 5.10
C GLY A 52 -30.56 -11.70 3.83
N LEU A 53 -29.33 -11.16 3.81
CA LEU A 53 -28.85 -10.31 2.71
C LEU A 53 -27.69 -10.89 1.89
N VAL A 54 -26.87 -11.80 2.45
CA VAL A 54 -25.64 -12.25 1.80
C VAL A 54 -25.39 -13.73 2.05
N SER A 55 -25.01 -14.47 1.00
CA SER A 55 -24.71 -15.91 1.10
C SER A 55 -23.60 -16.20 2.12
N PRO A 56 -23.69 -17.29 2.91
CA PRO A 56 -22.66 -17.70 3.87
C PRO A 56 -21.25 -17.80 3.26
N SER A 57 -21.14 -18.16 1.98
CA SER A 57 -19.86 -18.24 1.26
C SER A 57 -19.19 -16.87 1.09
N ILE A 58 -20.00 -15.85 0.79
CA ILE A 58 -19.52 -14.47 0.63
C ILE A 58 -19.08 -13.90 1.98
N HIS A 59 -19.79 -14.22 3.07
CA HIS A 59 -19.40 -13.81 4.41
C HIS A 59 -18.01 -14.35 4.80
N ARG A 60 -17.75 -15.64 4.57
CA ARG A 60 -16.42 -16.24 4.83
C ARG A 60 -15.34 -15.61 3.95
N TYR A 61 -15.66 -15.30 2.70
CA TYR A 61 -14.76 -14.58 1.80
C TYR A 61 -14.39 -13.19 2.35
N LEU A 62 -15.36 -12.42 2.85
CA LEU A 62 -15.11 -11.08 3.41
C LEU A 62 -14.18 -11.12 4.63
N ILE A 63 -14.36 -12.09 5.51
CA ILE A 63 -13.48 -12.34 6.66
C ILE A 63 -12.06 -12.65 6.19
N GLY A 64 -11.92 -13.63 5.29
CA GLY A 64 -10.61 -14.06 4.77
C GLY A 64 -9.88 -12.94 4.03
N ALA A 65 -10.61 -12.21 3.18
CA ALA A 65 -10.07 -11.06 2.46
C ALA A 65 -9.63 -9.93 3.40
N GLY A 66 -10.42 -9.64 4.44
CA GLY A 66 -10.07 -8.62 5.44
C GLY A 66 -8.77 -8.94 6.17
N ILE A 67 -8.62 -10.17 6.68
CA ILE A 67 -7.38 -10.62 7.32
C ILE A 67 -6.21 -10.59 6.33
N MET A 68 -6.40 -11.16 5.14
CA MET A 68 -5.36 -11.25 4.12
C MET A 68 -4.80 -9.87 3.78
N TRP A 69 -5.66 -8.88 3.53
CA TRP A 69 -5.22 -7.52 3.20
C TRP A 69 -4.67 -6.76 4.41
N GLY A 70 -5.24 -6.97 5.60
CA GLY A 70 -4.73 -6.40 6.85
C GLY A 70 -3.31 -6.87 7.16
N LEU A 71 -2.99 -8.13 6.87
CA LEU A 71 -1.66 -8.71 7.10
C LEU A 71 -0.69 -8.47 5.94
N ALA A 72 -1.13 -8.53 4.68
CA ALA A 72 -0.26 -8.41 3.51
C ALA A 72 0.47 -7.06 3.41
N GLY A 73 -0.10 -5.99 3.98
CA GLY A 73 0.57 -4.69 4.04
C GLY A 73 1.69 -4.61 5.08
N LEU A 74 1.68 -5.45 6.12
CA LEU A 74 2.63 -5.37 7.23
C LEU A 74 4.08 -5.63 6.79
N PRO A 75 4.40 -6.67 5.99
CA PRO A 75 5.74 -6.86 5.46
C PRO A 75 6.23 -5.66 4.66
N VAL A 76 5.36 -5.02 3.86
CA VAL A 76 5.75 -3.85 3.07
C VAL A 76 6.10 -2.66 3.96
N VAL A 77 5.28 -2.39 4.97
CA VAL A 77 5.54 -1.32 5.95
C VAL A 77 6.84 -1.59 6.71
N TRP A 78 7.03 -2.83 7.17
CA TRP A 78 8.26 -3.26 7.84
C TRP A 78 9.49 -3.08 6.95
N GLY A 79 9.42 -3.53 5.70
CA GLY A 79 10.50 -3.38 4.73
C GLY A 79 10.82 -1.92 4.42
N LEU A 80 9.80 -1.06 4.33
CA LEU A 80 9.99 0.39 4.18
C LEU A 80 10.69 1.01 5.38
N ILE A 81 10.35 0.59 6.60
CA ILE A 81 10.96 1.04 7.87
C ILE A 81 12.42 0.61 7.97
N ASN A 82 12.70 -0.65 7.69
CA ASN A 82 14.02 -1.25 7.82
C ASN A 82 14.86 -1.18 6.54
N ARG A 83 14.39 -0.46 5.51
CA ARG A 83 15.07 -0.29 4.21
C ARG A 83 15.45 -1.61 3.52
N ALA A 84 14.68 -2.67 3.77
CA ALA A 84 15.05 -4.00 3.31
C ALA A 84 15.09 -4.08 1.77
N HIS A 85 16.12 -4.72 1.21
CA HIS A 85 16.34 -4.80 -0.24
C HIS A 85 15.20 -5.49 -1.01
N TRP A 86 14.37 -6.31 -0.35
CA TRP A 86 13.23 -7.00 -0.94
C TRP A 86 11.96 -6.13 -1.02
N THR A 87 11.95 -4.99 -0.33
CA THR A 87 10.80 -4.08 -0.25
C THR A 87 10.32 -3.60 -1.61
N PRO A 88 11.19 -3.16 -2.55
CA PRO A 88 10.76 -2.74 -3.87
C PRO A 88 10.05 -3.86 -4.64
N THR A 89 10.51 -5.11 -4.49
CA THR A 89 9.89 -6.27 -5.13
C THR A 89 8.51 -6.53 -4.56
N LEU A 90 8.36 -6.55 -3.23
CA LEU A 90 7.04 -6.70 -2.63
C LEU A 90 6.08 -5.58 -3.04
N ILE A 91 6.51 -4.32 -3.00
CA ILE A 91 5.67 -3.17 -3.43
C ILE A 91 5.16 -3.37 -4.86
N ARG A 92 5.99 -3.88 -5.79
CA ARG A 92 5.57 -4.15 -7.18
C ARG A 92 4.52 -5.25 -7.24
N ILE A 93 4.76 -6.36 -6.53
CA ILE A 93 3.84 -7.51 -6.48
C ILE A 93 2.48 -7.05 -5.94
N THR A 94 2.46 -6.40 -4.78
CA THR A 94 1.22 -5.97 -4.14
C THR A 94 0.52 -4.83 -4.89
N ALA A 95 1.27 -3.95 -5.56
CA ALA A 95 0.70 -2.92 -6.42
C ALA A 95 -0.05 -3.47 -7.63
N LEU A 96 0.32 -4.66 -8.12
CA LEU A 96 -0.41 -5.37 -9.19
C LEU A 96 -1.53 -6.25 -8.62
N LEU A 97 -1.24 -6.97 -7.53
CA LEU A 97 -2.16 -7.91 -6.93
C LEU A 97 -3.43 -7.21 -6.42
N TYR A 98 -3.30 -6.05 -5.77
CA TYR A 98 -4.44 -5.36 -5.17
C TYR A 98 -5.47 -4.90 -6.21
N PRO A 99 -5.10 -4.13 -7.27
CA PRO A 99 -6.03 -3.84 -8.36
C PRO A 99 -6.50 -5.10 -9.09
N GLY A 100 -5.63 -6.10 -9.28
CA GLY A 100 -6.01 -7.36 -9.93
C GLY A 100 -7.16 -8.07 -9.22
N VAL A 101 -7.05 -8.24 -7.89
CA VAL A 101 -8.11 -8.81 -7.06
C VAL A 101 -9.35 -7.92 -7.08
N TYR A 102 -9.20 -6.60 -6.99
CA TYR A 102 -10.33 -5.67 -7.07
C TYR A 102 -11.13 -5.83 -8.37
N TRP A 103 -10.45 -5.85 -9.52
CA TRP A 103 -11.10 -6.01 -10.81
C TRP A 103 -11.72 -7.39 -10.97
N PHE A 104 -11.06 -8.44 -10.45
CA PHE A 104 -11.63 -9.78 -10.39
C PHE A 104 -12.92 -9.80 -9.54
N GLU A 105 -12.88 -9.29 -8.31
CA GLU A 105 -14.06 -9.18 -7.45
C GLU A 105 -15.19 -8.42 -8.15
N ARG A 106 -14.88 -7.29 -8.78
CA ARG A 106 -15.86 -6.45 -9.47
C ARG A 106 -16.50 -7.13 -10.67
N LEU A 107 -15.73 -7.87 -11.48
CA LEU A 107 -16.24 -8.51 -12.70
C LEU A 107 -16.99 -9.81 -12.41
N PHE A 108 -16.58 -10.57 -11.39
CA PHE A 108 -17.09 -11.92 -11.15
C PHE A 108 -17.97 -12.07 -9.90
N LEU A 109 -17.72 -11.29 -8.83
CA LEU A 109 -18.43 -11.46 -7.55
C LEU A 109 -19.49 -10.37 -7.33
N TRP A 110 -19.20 -9.12 -7.69
CA TRP A 110 -20.05 -7.98 -7.38
C TRP A 110 -20.62 -7.33 -8.64
N GLN A 111 -21.73 -7.89 -9.14
CA GLN A 111 -22.51 -7.28 -10.24
C GLN A 111 -23.41 -6.14 -9.72
N ASP A 112 -22.83 -5.20 -8.97
CA ASP A 112 -23.58 -4.07 -8.41
C ASP A 112 -24.01 -3.10 -9.53
N PRO A 113 -25.30 -2.76 -9.65
CA PRO A 113 -25.78 -1.77 -10.62
C PRO A 113 -25.04 -0.41 -10.53
N ASN A 114 -24.66 0.02 -9.33
CA ASN A 114 -23.92 1.28 -9.11
C ASN A 114 -22.45 1.19 -9.55
N ALA A 115 -21.90 -0.01 -9.66
CA ALA A 115 -20.55 -0.21 -10.19
C ALA A 115 -20.46 0.14 -11.69
N LYS A 116 -21.57 0.19 -12.44
CA LYS A 116 -21.50 0.64 -13.84
C LYS A 116 -21.19 2.13 -13.99
N GLN A 117 -21.39 2.94 -12.95
CA GLN A 117 -21.15 4.38 -13.03
C GLN A 117 -19.72 4.76 -12.58
N ASN A 118 -19.18 4.06 -11.59
CA ASN A 118 -17.90 4.42 -10.96
C ASN A 118 -16.65 3.76 -11.61
N TRP A 119 -16.82 2.93 -12.65
CA TRP A 119 -15.69 2.18 -13.22
C TRP A 119 -14.62 3.06 -13.90
N PRO A 120 -14.94 4.17 -14.60
CA PRO A 120 -13.90 4.98 -15.24
C PRO A 120 -13.01 5.66 -14.20
N PHE A 121 -13.61 6.14 -13.11
CA PHE A 121 -12.88 6.72 -11.99
C PHE A 121 -11.95 5.70 -11.33
N MET A 122 -12.44 4.49 -11.09
CA MET A 122 -11.64 3.40 -10.50
C MET A 122 -10.51 2.93 -11.42
N LEU A 123 -10.73 2.93 -12.73
CA LEU A 123 -9.68 2.66 -13.71
C LEU A 123 -8.62 3.74 -13.71
N LEU A 124 -9.02 5.02 -13.70
CA LEU A 124 -8.08 6.14 -13.58
C LEU A 124 -7.25 6.02 -12.29
N LEU A 125 -7.89 5.72 -11.16
CA LEU A 125 -7.21 5.52 -9.88
C LEU A 125 -6.21 4.37 -9.94
N THR A 126 -6.57 3.27 -10.63
CA THR A 126 -5.66 2.14 -10.86
C THR A 126 -4.44 2.57 -11.67
N ILE A 127 -4.64 3.28 -12.78
CA ILE A 127 -3.54 3.76 -13.64
C ILE A 127 -2.65 4.73 -12.87
N LEU A 128 -3.24 5.66 -12.11
CA LEU A 128 -2.50 6.61 -11.27
C LEU A 128 -1.67 5.88 -10.21
N TRP A 129 -2.25 4.90 -9.52
CA TRP A 129 -1.55 4.09 -8.53
C TRP A 129 -0.36 3.34 -9.13
N LEU A 130 -0.56 2.64 -10.25
CA LEU A 130 0.51 1.90 -10.92
C LEU A 130 1.61 2.86 -11.41
N SER A 131 1.23 3.96 -12.05
CA SER A 131 2.17 4.98 -12.53
C SER A 131 2.98 5.57 -11.39
N LEU A 132 2.33 5.85 -10.25
CA LEU A 132 2.97 6.33 -9.04
C LEU A 132 3.97 5.31 -8.50
N VAL A 133 3.57 4.05 -8.31
CA VAL A 133 4.46 3.01 -7.77
C VAL A 133 5.65 2.78 -8.69
N PHE A 134 5.42 2.48 -9.97
CA PHE A 134 6.50 2.17 -10.89
C PHE A 134 7.37 3.40 -11.20
N GLY A 135 6.79 4.60 -11.26
CA GLY A 135 7.51 5.85 -11.43
C GLY A 135 8.39 6.17 -10.23
N MET A 136 7.84 6.07 -9.02
CA MET A 136 8.60 6.35 -7.78
C MET A 136 9.73 5.35 -7.55
N LEU A 137 9.52 4.06 -7.83
CA LEU A 137 10.56 3.03 -7.68
C LEU A 137 11.70 3.17 -8.71
N ARG A 138 11.53 3.93 -9.79
CA ARG A 138 12.59 4.25 -10.77
C ARG A 138 13.44 5.46 -10.38
N LEU A 139 13.06 6.22 -9.36
CA LEU A 139 13.82 7.39 -8.93
C LEU A 139 15.15 6.93 -8.29
N LYS A 140 16.27 7.51 -8.75
CA LYS A 140 17.61 7.22 -8.21
C LYS A 140 17.69 7.34 -6.69
N ARG A 141 17.02 8.35 -6.12
CA ARG A 141 16.96 8.57 -4.66
C ARG A 141 16.24 7.43 -3.92
N VAL A 142 15.26 6.77 -4.56
CA VAL A 142 14.56 5.61 -3.99
C VAL A 142 15.43 4.36 -4.11
N GLN A 143 16.11 4.16 -5.24
CA GLN A 143 17.06 3.05 -5.40
C GLN A 143 18.20 3.12 -4.38
N GLN A 144 18.83 4.29 -4.25
CA GLN A 144 19.89 4.55 -3.26
C GLN A 144 19.44 4.30 -1.81
N TYR A 145 18.18 4.56 -1.48
CA TYR A 145 17.63 4.33 -0.14
C TYR A 145 17.60 2.84 0.23
N PHE A 146 17.49 1.94 -0.76
CA PHE A 146 17.46 0.48 -0.56
C PHE A 146 18.80 -0.21 -0.87
N GLU A 147 19.75 0.46 -1.53
CA GLU A 147 21.07 -0.09 -1.86
C GLU A 147 22.09 -0.01 -0.72
N LYS A 148 21.81 0.77 0.34
CA LYS A 148 22.83 1.18 1.31
C LYS A 148 23.13 0.23 2.47
N ASP A 149 22.51 -0.96 2.49
CA ASP A 149 22.61 -1.92 3.60
C ASP A 149 23.42 -3.19 3.26
N TYR A 150 24.48 -3.06 2.46
CA TYR A 150 25.53 -4.09 2.31
C TYR A 150 26.93 -3.50 2.46
#